data_AF-A0ABD2HEX8-F1
#
_entry.id   AF-A0ABD2HEX8-F1
#
_cell.length_a   1.000
_cell.length_b   1.000
_cell.length_c   1.000
_cell.angle_alpha   90.00
_cell.angle_beta   90.00
_cell.angle_gamma   90.00
#
_symmetry.space_group_name_H-M   'P 1'
#
loop_
_entity.id
_entity.type
_entity.pdbx_description
1 polymer ?
#
loop_
_entity_poly.entity_id
_entity_poly.type
_entity_poly.pdbx_seq_one_letter_code
_entity_poly.pdbx_strand_id
1 'polypeptide(L)'
;METTSNELNVSRAQWSIDSYCLGNTDEKCQACQFVWGLSQPSCYAINNLPFPGWKTWEEAREDCKGKNSDLAVAHNPAEKEAIYMYSFGFNGFWIGLRVEDGKWEWVDGSDLIDSSWIDPPVDGHCAVFYNGINTDK
;
A
#
# COMPACT_ATOMS: atom_id res chain seq x y z
N MET A 1 24.17 26.86 8.02
CA MET A 1 23.31 25.69 8.23
C MET A 1 21.89 25.90 7.68
N GLU A 2 21.44 27.14 7.45
CA GLU A 2 20.10 27.42 6.89
C GLU A 2 19.96 27.13 5.38
N THR A 3 21.04 27.29 4.60
CA THR A 3 21.03 27.10 3.14
C THR A 3 20.65 25.68 2.74
N THR A 4 21.22 24.67 3.41
CA THR A 4 20.96 23.25 3.13
C THR A 4 19.54 22.83 3.51
N SER A 5 18.97 23.40 4.59
CA SER A 5 17.59 23.12 4.97
C SER A 5 16.59 23.73 3.98
N ASN A 6 16.87 24.93 3.48
CA ASN A 6 16.01 25.59 2.50
C ASN A 6 16.03 24.86 1.16
N GLU A 7 17.20 24.39 0.71
CA GLU A 7 17.31 23.58 -0.51
C GLU A 7 16.51 22.28 -0.42
N LEU A 8 16.62 21.54 0.71
CA LEU A 8 15.84 20.33 0.96
C LEU A 8 14.32 20.59 0.92
N ASN A 9 13.87 21.71 1.50
CA ASN A 9 12.46 22.08 1.51
C ASN A 9 11.95 22.39 0.09
N VAL A 10 12.73 23.09 -0.72
CA VAL A 10 12.39 23.40 -2.12
C VAL A 10 12.31 22.12 -2.96
N SER A 11 13.28 21.22 -2.83
CA SER A 11 13.27 19.94 -3.57
C SER A 11 12.05 19.08 -3.23
N ARG A 12 11.64 19.05 -1.95
CA ARG A 12 10.44 18.30 -1.52
C ARG A 12 9.16 18.89 -2.11
N ALA A 13 9.03 20.21 -2.14
CA ALA A 13 7.87 20.88 -2.71
C ALA A 13 7.75 20.61 -4.22
N GLN A 14 8.87 20.67 -4.95
CA GLN A 14 8.87 20.37 -6.39
C GLN A 14 8.46 18.92 -6.66
N TRP A 15 8.98 17.95 -5.90
CA TRP A 15 8.57 16.55 -6.02
C TRP A 15 7.06 16.35 -5.82
N SER A 16 6.46 17.03 -4.84
CA SER A 16 5.01 16.98 -4.63
C SER A 16 4.23 17.56 -5.82
N ILE A 17 4.70 18.64 -6.42
CA ILE A 17 4.05 19.19 -7.63
C ILE A 17 4.14 18.18 -8.77
N ASP A 18 5.32 17.65 -9.05
CA ASP A 18 5.56 16.73 -10.17
C ASP A 18 4.79 15.41 -10.02
N SER A 19 4.59 14.92 -8.78
CA SER A 19 3.92 13.65 -8.52
C SER A 19 2.40 13.72 -8.68
N TYR A 20 1.80 14.87 -8.41
CA TYR A 20 0.34 15.04 -8.39
C TYR A 20 -0.20 15.86 -9.56
N CYS A 21 0.63 16.69 -10.20
CA CYS A 21 0.24 17.58 -11.27
C CYS A 21 0.99 17.22 -12.56
N LEU A 22 0.27 16.79 -13.59
CA LEU A 22 0.87 16.49 -14.89
C LEU A 22 1.17 17.77 -15.67
N GLY A 23 2.45 18.09 -15.84
CA GLY A 23 2.93 19.15 -16.73
C GLY A 23 3.13 20.52 -16.07
N ASN A 24 3.79 21.41 -16.81
CA ASN A 24 4.18 22.74 -16.34
C ASN A 24 2.94 23.65 -16.31
N THR A 25 2.40 23.86 -15.10
CA THR A 25 1.46 24.91 -14.70
C THR A 25 0.27 25.13 -15.66
N ASP A 26 -0.85 24.42 -15.45
CA ASP A 26 -2.03 25.08 -14.86
C ASP A 26 -3.31 24.24 -14.72
N GLU A 27 -3.47 22.98 -15.20
CA GLU A 27 -4.86 22.48 -15.22
C GLU A 27 -5.28 21.13 -14.67
N LYS A 28 -4.44 20.15 -14.30
CA LYS A 28 -4.98 18.92 -13.67
C LYS A 28 -4.06 18.28 -12.65
N CYS A 29 -4.03 18.84 -11.44
CA CYS A 29 -3.57 18.10 -10.27
C CYS A 29 -4.63 17.09 -9.84
N GLN A 30 -4.20 15.89 -9.46
CA GLN A 30 -5.09 14.81 -8.99
C GLN A 30 -4.98 14.63 -7.48
N ALA A 31 -6.00 14.01 -6.87
CA ALA A 31 -5.99 13.68 -5.45
C ALA A 31 -4.94 12.60 -5.10
N CYS A 32 -4.64 11.73 -6.06
CA CYS A 32 -3.60 10.71 -5.96
C CYS A 32 -2.42 11.06 -6.85
N GLN A 33 -1.25 10.51 -6.49
CA GLN A 33 -0.08 10.55 -7.34
C GLN A 33 -0.41 9.92 -8.71
N PHE A 34 0.26 10.41 -9.76
CA PHE A 34 0.10 9.85 -11.10
C PHE A 34 0.33 8.32 -11.08
N VAL A 35 -0.49 7.57 -11.84
CA VAL A 35 -0.59 6.09 -11.89
C VAL A 35 -1.21 5.37 -10.68
N TRP A 36 -1.55 6.08 -9.60
CA TRP A 36 -2.26 5.50 -8.46
C TRP A 36 -3.78 5.51 -8.69
N GLY A 37 -4.44 4.42 -8.30
CA GLY A 37 -5.89 4.33 -8.27
C GLY A 37 -6.46 5.02 -7.04
N LEU A 38 -7.46 5.89 -7.24
CA LEU A 38 -8.17 6.56 -6.14
C LEU A 38 -9.31 5.67 -5.63
N SER A 39 -9.28 5.34 -4.34
CA SER A 39 -10.43 4.81 -3.62
C SER A 39 -10.56 5.57 -2.30
N GLN A 40 -11.44 6.58 -2.30
CA GLN A 40 -11.55 7.57 -1.23
C GLN A 40 -11.67 6.89 0.16
N PRO A 41 -10.91 7.35 1.17
CA PRO A 41 -10.01 8.51 1.18
C PRO A 41 -8.57 8.23 0.70
N SER A 42 -8.28 7.00 0.26
CA SER A 42 -6.92 6.49 0.06
C SER A 42 -6.54 6.33 -1.41
N CYS A 43 -5.23 6.26 -1.67
CA CYS A 43 -4.65 5.99 -2.98
C CYS A 43 -3.97 4.64 -2.96
N TYR A 44 -4.17 3.82 -4.00
CA TYR A 44 -3.64 2.47 -4.11
C TYR A 44 -2.82 2.29 -5.39
N ALA A 45 -1.71 1.56 -5.29
CA ALA A 45 -0.91 1.15 -6.43
C ALA A 45 -0.62 -0.34 -6.34
N ILE A 46 -0.60 -1.01 -7.49
CA ILE A 46 -0.29 -2.44 -7.58
C ILE A 46 1.13 -2.58 -8.10
N ASN A 47 1.99 -3.20 -7.30
CA ASN A 47 3.35 -3.55 -7.70
C ASN A 47 3.34 -4.97 -8.29
N ASN A 48 3.00 -5.09 -9.58
CA ASN A 48 2.98 -6.38 -10.27
C ASN A 48 4.34 -6.71 -10.90
N LEU A 49 5.09 -7.62 -10.29
CA LEU A 49 6.37 -8.09 -10.81
C LEU A 49 6.21 -9.48 -11.47
N PRO A 50 6.75 -9.70 -12.69
CA PRO A 50 6.70 -11.02 -13.33
C PRO A 50 7.59 -12.01 -12.57
N PHE A 51 7.21 -13.27 -12.53
CA PHE A 51 8.05 -14.34 -12.00
C PHE A 51 9.39 -14.40 -12.77
N PRO A 52 10.56 -14.54 -12.10
CA PRO A 52 10.76 -14.86 -10.67
C PRO A 52 10.84 -13.68 -9.70
N GLY A 53 10.50 -12.45 -10.12
CA GLY A 53 10.65 -11.23 -9.33
C GLY A 53 9.64 -11.04 -8.19
N TRP A 54 9.05 -12.11 -7.66
CA TRP A 54 8.15 -12.01 -6.51
C TRP A 54 8.93 -11.62 -5.26
N LYS A 55 8.37 -10.69 -4.51
CA LYS A 55 8.95 -10.17 -3.26
C LYS A 55 8.36 -10.92 -2.07
N THR A 56 9.16 -11.10 -1.03
CA THR A 56 8.67 -11.39 0.32
C THR A 56 7.78 -10.25 0.83
N TRP A 57 7.03 -10.48 1.90
CA TRP A 57 6.20 -9.43 2.51
C TRP A 57 7.05 -8.23 2.95
N GLU A 58 8.22 -8.48 3.55
CA GLU A 58 9.18 -7.46 3.97
C GLU A 58 9.68 -6.64 2.78
N GLU A 59 10.14 -7.30 1.71
CA GLU A 59 10.62 -6.62 0.50
C GLU A 59 9.53 -5.84 -0.22
N ALA A 60 8.27 -6.30 -0.15
CA ALA A 60 7.12 -5.59 -0.69
C ALA A 60 6.80 -4.34 0.14
N ARG A 61 6.88 -4.46 1.48
CA ARG A 61 6.70 -3.33 2.38
C ARG A 61 7.78 -2.27 2.20
N GLU A 62 9.03 -2.68 2.10
CA GLU A 62 10.15 -1.77 1.83
C GLU A 62 10.00 -1.04 0.50
N ASP A 63 9.54 -1.74 -0.54
CA ASP A 63 9.27 -1.14 -1.85
C ASP A 63 8.17 -0.06 -1.77
N CYS A 64 7.08 -0.32 -1.04
CA CYS A 64 6.04 0.68 -0.77
C CYS A 64 6.57 1.88 0.03
N LYS A 65 7.36 1.63 1.09
CA LYS A 65 7.99 2.71 1.87
C LYS A 65 8.93 3.58 1.04
N GLY A 66 9.65 2.97 0.09
CA GLY A 66 10.47 3.70 -0.88
C GLY A 66 9.68 4.63 -1.81
N LYS A 67 8.37 4.37 -1.99
CA LYS A 67 7.43 5.17 -2.78
C LYS A 67 6.61 6.15 -1.92
N ASN A 68 7.06 6.42 -0.70
CA ASN A 68 6.38 7.29 0.26
C ASN A 68 4.94 6.81 0.59
N SER A 69 4.77 5.50 0.70
CA SER A 69 3.53 4.80 1.10
C SER A 69 3.83 3.62 2.04
N ASP A 70 2.84 2.79 2.34
CA ASP A 70 3.03 1.48 3.00
C ASP A 70 2.14 0.44 2.28
N LEU A 71 2.19 -0.83 2.69
CA LEU A 71 1.26 -1.85 2.20
C LEU A 71 -0.19 -1.48 2.57
N ALA A 72 -1.14 -1.89 1.73
CA ALA A 72 -2.54 -1.49 1.86
C ALA A 72 -3.16 -1.98 3.18
N VAL A 73 -3.91 -1.09 3.84
CA VAL A 73 -4.70 -1.36 5.04
C VAL A 73 -6.19 -1.27 4.68
N ALA A 74 -7.03 -2.08 5.33
CA ALA A 74 -8.47 -2.06 5.16
C ALA A 74 -9.17 -1.76 6.48
N HIS A 75 -9.42 -0.49 6.78
CA HIS A 75 -10.11 -0.06 8.00
C HIS A 75 -11.62 -0.24 7.92
N ASN A 76 -12.17 -0.26 6.70
CA ASN A 76 -13.60 -0.33 6.49
C ASN A 76 -13.96 -1.22 5.27
N PRO A 77 -15.24 -1.64 5.16
CA PRO A 77 -15.68 -2.49 4.05
C PRO A 77 -15.43 -1.90 2.66
N ALA A 78 -15.47 -0.58 2.49
CA ALA A 78 -15.24 0.05 1.19
C ALA A 78 -13.76 -0.05 0.76
N GLU A 79 -12.82 0.08 1.71
CA GLU A 79 -11.39 -0.15 1.44
C GLU A 79 -11.09 -1.61 1.15
N LYS A 80 -11.70 -2.54 1.92
CA LYS A 80 -11.60 -3.97 1.64
C LYS A 80 -12.10 -4.31 0.23
N GLU A 81 -13.24 -3.74 -0.16
CA GLU A 81 -13.80 -3.91 -1.50
C GLU A 81 -12.90 -3.31 -2.58
N ALA A 82 -12.29 -2.15 -2.33
CA ALA A 82 -11.35 -1.55 -3.26
C ALA A 82 -10.11 -2.43 -3.47
N ILE A 83 -9.53 -2.95 -2.38
CA ILE A 83 -8.42 -3.90 -2.43
C ILE A 83 -8.83 -5.16 -3.21
N TYR A 84 -10.02 -5.71 -2.95
CA TYR A 84 -10.56 -6.83 -3.71
C TYR A 84 -10.68 -6.53 -5.20
N MET A 85 -11.22 -5.36 -5.58
CA MET A 85 -11.35 -4.93 -6.97
C MET A 85 -10.00 -4.78 -7.67
N TYR A 86 -8.97 -4.32 -6.97
CA TYR A 86 -7.60 -4.26 -7.48
C TYR A 86 -6.94 -5.63 -7.62
N SER A 87 -7.46 -6.69 -6.99
CA SER A 87 -6.93 -8.05 -7.09
C SER A 87 -7.30 -8.80 -8.36
N PHE A 88 -8.31 -8.33 -9.10
CA PHE A 88 -8.73 -9.00 -10.32
C PHE A 88 -7.60 -9.05 -11.36
N GLY A 89 -7.27 -10.27 -11.80
CA GLY A 89 -6.27 -10.51 -12.84
C GLY A 89 -4.84 -10.70 -12.32
N PHE A 90 -4.63 -10.70 -10.99
CA PHE A 90 -3.33 -10.97 -10.38
C PHE A 90 -3.34 -12.29 -9.61
N ASN A 91 -2.17 -12.92 -9.48
CA ASN A 91 -2.01 -14.18 -8.73
C ASN A 91 -1.84 -13.94 -7.21
N GLY A 92 -2.49 -12.92 -6.69
CA GLY A 92 -2.38 -12.46 -5.30
C GLY A 92 -1.32 -11.37 -5.11
N PHE A 93 -1.49 -10.59 -4.03
CA PHE A 93 -0.52 -9.59 -3.60
C PHE A 93 -0.50 -9.46 -2.09
N TRP A 94 0.63 -9.00 -1.55
CA TRP A 94 0.77 -8.68 -0.13
C TRP A 94 -0.09 -7.48 0.25
N ILE A 95 -0.82 -7.62 1.36
CA ILE A 95 -1.44 -6.49 2.06
C ILE A 95 -0.71 -6.23 3.37
N GLY A 96 -1.01 -5.09 3.97
CA GLY A 96 -0.35 -4.64 5.19
C GLY A 96 -0.80 -5.38 6.45
N LEU A 97 -1.19 -6.66 6.36
CA LEU A 97 -1.66 -7.44 7.50
C LEU A 97 -0.68 -8.58 7.76
N ARG A 98 -0.25 -8.71 9.02
CA ARG A 98 0.73 -9.72 9.47
C ARG A 98 0.42 -10.14 10.89
N VAL A 99 0.82 -11.36 11.27
CA VAL A 99 0.74 -11.81 12.66
C VAL A 99 1.92 -11.25 13.45
N GLU A 100 1.60 -10.49 14.48
CA GLU A 100 2.55 -9.99 15.48
C GLU A 100 1.97 -10.29 16.87
N ASP A 101 2.81 -10.78 17.79
CA ASP A 101 2.43 -11.14 19.16
C ASP A 101 1.15 -12.02 19.23
N GLY A 102 1.03 -13.00 18.32
CA GLY A 102 -0.10 -13.94 18.29
C GLY A 102 -1.44 -13.39 17.79
N LYS A 103 -1.48 -12.19 17.19
CA LYS A 103 -2.69 -11.59 16.61
C LYS A 103 -2.42 -10.97 15.24
N TRP A 104 -3.47 -10.84 14.43
CA TRP A 104 -3.40 -10.11 13.16
C TRP A 104 -3.38 -8.60 13.42
N GLU A 105 -2.30 -7.93 12.99
CA GLU A 105 -2.09 -6.50 13.12
C GLU A 105 -1.78 -5.88 11.76
N TRP A 106 -2.34 -4.69 11.51
CA TRP A 106 -2.06 -3.91 10.32
C TRP A 106 -0.73 -3.14 10.45
N VAL A 107 -0.09 -2.83 9.33
CA VAL A 107 1.19 -2.09 9.27
C VAL A 107 1.14 -0.69 9.87
N ASP A 108 -0.06 -0.14 10.08
CA ASP A 108 -0.30 1.14 10.75
C ASP A 108 -0.50 1.02 12.27
N GLY A 109 -0.42 -0.20 12.82
CA GLY A 109 -0.56 -0.52 14.24
C GLY A 109 -2.01 -0.74 14.69
N SER A 110 -2.98 -0.75 13.77
CA SER A 110 -4.37 -1.07 14.11
C SER A 110 -4.63 -2.57 14.15
N ASP A 111 -5.50 -3.01 15.05
CA ASP A 111 -5.92 -4.40 15.14
C ASP A 111 -6.93 -4.75 14.05
N LEU A 112 -6.92 -6.01 13.59
CA LEU A 112 -7.97 -6.52 12.71
C LEU A 112 -9.28 -6.70 13.48
N ILE A 113 -10.32 -5.93 13.11
CA ILE A 113 -11.63 -5.96 13.80
C ILE A 113 -12.46 -7.19 13.39
N ASP A 114 -12.50 -7.51 12.09
CA ASP A 114 -13.23 -8.66 11.56
C ASP A 114 -12.23 -9.68 11.02
N SER A 115 -12.12 -10.83 11.68
CA SER A 115 -11.23 -11.93 11.27
C SER A 115 -11.97 -13.08 10.58
N SER A 116 -13.25 -12.92 10.20
CA SER A 116 -14.08 -14.00 9.62
C SER A 116 -13.62 -14.50 8.26
N TRP A 117 -12.71 -13.77 7.61
CA TRP A 117 -12.24 -13.98 6.24
C TRP A 117 -10.76 -14.40 6.18
N ILE A 118 -10.13 -14.63 7.33
CA ILE A 118 -8.73 -15.01 7.43
C ILE A 118 -8.56 -16.16 8.43
N ASP A 119 -7.57 -17.00 8.18
CA ASP A 119 -7.24 -18.10 9.08
C ASP A 119 -6.76 -17.59 10.45
N PRO A 120 -6.86 -18.43 11.52
CA PRO A 120 -6.34 -18.09 12.82
C PRO A 120 -4.86 -17.66 12.77
N PRO A 121 -4.45 -16.71 13.62
CA PRO A 121 -3.09 -16.19 13.61
C PRO A 121 -2.07 -17.27 14.00
N VAL A 122 -0.99 -17.34 13.23
CA VAL A 122 0.21 -18.13 13.51
C VAL A 122 1.41 -17.21 13.31
N ASP A 123 2.31 -17.15 14.29
CA ASP A 123 3.43 -16.23 14.26
C ASP A 123 4.28 -16.37 12.99
N GLY A 124 4.59 -15.24 12.36
CA GLY A 124 5.31 -15.17 11.09
C GLY A 124 4.41 -15.25 9.85
N HIS A 125 3.12 -15.53 9.97
CA HIS A 125 2.20 -15.48 8.83
C HIS A 125 1.98 -14.04 8.36
N CYS A 126 2.01 -13.87 7.04
CA CYS A 126 1.73 -12.62 6.34
C CYS A 126 0.49 -12.80 5.48
N ALA A 127 -0.30 -11.75 5.28
CA ALA A 127 -1.54 -11.85 4.53
C ALA A 127 -1.33 -11.56 3.03
N VAL A 128 -1.68 -12.54 2.20
CA VAL A 128 -1.87 -12.36 0.75
C VAL A 128 -3.35 -12.27 0.46
N PHE A 129 -3.76 -11.29 -0.34
CA PHE A 129 -5.12 -11.22 -0.84
C PHE A 129 -5.22 -12.02 -2.15
N TYR A 130 -5.86 -13.20 -2.14
CA TYR A 130 -5.99 -14.09 -3.31
C TYR A 130 -7.44 -14.54 -3.51
N ASN A 131 -8.14 -14.05 -4.55
CA ASN A 131 -9.51 -14.50 -4.89
C ASN A 131 -10.48 -14.57 -3.69
N GLY A 132 -10.36 -13.66 -2.72
CA GLY A 132 -11.20 -13.62 -1.51
C GLY A 132 -10.84 -14.61 -0.40
N ILE A 133 -9.74 -15.35 -0.53
CA ILE A 133 -9.21 -16.26 0.49
C ILE A 133 -7.80 -15.78 0.87
N ASN A 134 -7.64 -15.37 2.13
CA ASN A 134 -6.33 -15.09 2.69
C ASN A 134 -5.74 -16.37 3.27
N THR A 135 -4.81 -16.97 2.55
CA THR A 135 -3.94 -18.02 3.08
C THR A 135 -2.53 -17.67 2.68
N ASP A 136 -1.60 -17.61 3.62
CA ASP A 136 -0.22 -17.87 3.27
C ASP A 136 0.30 -19.06 4.07
N LYS A 137 1.06 -19.90 3.38
CA LYS A 137 1.80 -21.04 3.93
C LYS A 137 3.27 -20.84 3.63
#